data_AF-A0A439REY7-F1
#
_entry.id   AF-A0A439REY7-F1
#
_cell.length_a   1.000
_cell.length_b   1.000
_cell.length_c   1.000
_cell.angle_alpha   90.00
_cell.angle_beta   90.00
_cell.angle_gamma   90.00
#
_symmetry.space_group_name_H-M   'P 1'
#
loop_
_entity.id
_entity.type
_entity.pdbx_description
1 polymer ?
#
loop_
_entity_poly.entity_id
_entity_poly.type
_entity_poly.pdbx_seq_one_letter_code
_entity_poly.pdbx_strand_id
1 'polypeptide(L)'
;MTTESHKIEIWDIDKIIPYEANAKKHPDDQVAKLAKAIETFGWTQPIVVWTNGEIIAGHGRRLAALKLGKTKVPVICRRDLTKAQADALRLSDNRVTSVDYDMSLIQEELQRLAAEDFDIDVIGFDERELEFATADLGAISDDMFVTDISQAVEQQKADNASAAEATDDIAAPVADALGFKRVTVAQSREIRELMGKVQARTGKSGVDALILVLSAAV
;
A
#
# COMPACT_ATOMS: atom_id res chain seq x y z
N MET A 1 -12.73 -35.64 -3.51
CA MET A 1 -12.25 -34.46 -4.24
C MET A 1 -12.08 -34.87 -5.69
N THR A 2 -12.83 -34.27 -6.61
CA THR A 2 -12.69 -34.51 -8.05
C THR A 2 -11.33 -34.02 -8.51
N THR A 3 -10.57 -34.91 -9.13
CA THR A 3 -9.24 -34.68 -9.70
C THR A 3 -9.35 -33.90 -11.02
N GLU A 4 -10.03 -32.77 -11.01
CA GLU A 4 -10.11 -31.88 -12.17
C GLU A 4 -8.82 -31.05 -12.22
N SER A 5 -7.95 -31.35 -13.19
CA SER A 5 -6.78 -30.52 -13.49
C SER A 5 -7.26 -29.18 -14.03
N HIS A 6 -7.17 -28.13 -13.22
CA HIS A 6 -7.46 -26.78 -13.68
C HIS A 6 -6.38 -26.34 -14.68
N LYS A 7 -6.77 -26.14 -15.94
CA LYS A 7 -5.87 -25.64 -16.98
C LYS A 7 -5.68 -24.14 -16.84
N ILE A 8 -4.47 -23.69 -17.12
CA ILE A 8 -4.17 -22.27 -17.28
C ILE A 8 -4.60 -21.87 -18.69
N GLU A 9 -5.48 -20.87 -18.78
CA GLU A 9 -5.99 -20.30 -20.01
C GLU A 9 -5.44 -18.88 -20.21
N ILE A 10 -5.32 -18.41 -21.45
CA ILE A 10 -4.94 -17.02 -21.73
C ILE A 10 -6.19 -16.22 -22.08
N TRP A 11 -6.55 -15.24 -21.26
CA TRP A 11 -7.74 -14.43 -21.44
C TRP A 11 -7.36 -12.97 -21.73
N ASP A 12 -8.25 -12.26 -22.43
CA ASP A 12 -8.17 -10.82 -22.57
C ASP A 12 -8.45 -10.17 -21.21
N ILE A 13 -7.63 -9.18 -20.82
CA ILE A 13 -7.72 -8.55 -19.50
C ILE A 13 -9.08 -7.88 -19.25
N ASP A 14 -9.76 -7.44 -20.33
CA ASP A 14 -11.08 -6.82 -20.29
C ASP A 14 -12.20 -7.80 -19.89
N LYS A 15 -11.96 -9.12 -20.05
CA LYS A 15 -12.89 -10.16 -19.59
C LYS A 15 -12.79 -10.42 -18.09
N ILE A 16 -11.78 -9.85 -17.43
CA ILE A 16 -11.53 -10.05 -16.00
C ILE A 16 -12.19 -8.92 -15.22
N ILE A 17 -13.24 -9.30 -14.50
CA ILE A 17 -14.11 -8.39 -13.75
C ILE A 17 -13.59 -8.30 -12.31
N PRO A 18 -13.21 -7.11 -11.83
CA PRO A 18 -12.83 -6.93 -10.43
C PRO A 18 -14.05 -7.13 -9.52
N TYR A 19 -13.84 -7.80 -8.39
CA TYR A 19 -14.86 -7.93 -7.35
C TYR A 19 -15.09 -6.60 -6.64
N GLU A 20 -16.31 -6.04 -6.73
CA GLU A 20 -16.65 -4.70 -6.20
C GLU A 20 -16.48 -4.58 -4.68
N ALA A 21 -16.66 -5.68 -3.94
CA ALA A 21 -16.53 -5.71 -2.47
C ALA A 21 -15.15 -6.22 -2.01
N ASN A 22 -14.10 -6.05 -2.81
CA ASN A 22 -12.76 -6.43 -2.37
C ASN A 22 -12.30 -5.51 -1.22
N ALA A 23 -12.16 -6.09 -0.03
CA ALA A 23 -11.76 -5.37 1.18
C ALA A 23 -10.27 -4.94 1.15
N LYS A 24 -9.44 -5.55 0.29
CA LYS A 24 -8.04 -5.19 0.14
C LYS A 24 -7.90 -3.94 -0.73
N LYS A 25 -7.37 -2.87 -0.15
CA LYS A 25 -6.82 -1.74 -0.90
C LYS A 25 -5.46 -2.16 -1.43
N HIS A 26 -5.25 -1.99 -2.73
CA HIS A 26 -3.93 -2.15 -3.36
C HIS A 26 -3.37 -0.75 -3.58
N PRO A 27 -2.54 -0.23 -2.65
CA PRO A 27 -1.89 1.05 -2.86
C PRO A 27 -0.93 0.97 -4.07
N ASP A 28 -0.69 2.11 -4.71
CA ASP A 28 -0.04 2.19 -6.03
C ASP A 28 1.41 1.68 -6.03
N ASP A 29 2.08 1.76 -4.88
CA ASP A 29 3.39 1.20 -4.57
C ASP A 29 3.38 -0.34 -4.63
N GLN A 30 2.40 -0.99 -4.01
CA GLN A 30 2.25 -2.44 -4.07
C GLN A 30 1.97 -2.93 -5.49
N VAL A 31 1.18 -2.16 -6.26
CA VAL A 31 0.92 -2.45 -7.67
C VAL A 31 2.20 -2.27 -8.51
N ALA A 32 3.03 -1.28 -8.20
CA ALA A 32 4.32 -1.06 -8.88
C ALA A 32 5.29 -2.22 -8.63
N LYS A 33 5.41 -2.66 -7.36
CA LYS A 33 6.23 -3.82 -6.96
C LYS A 33 5.79 -5.08 -7.71
N LEU A 34 4.49 -5.36 -7.77
CA LEU A 34 3.93 -6.48 -8.54
C LEU A 34 4.17 -6.36 -10.06
N ALA A 35 4.12 -5.14 -10.61
CA ALA A 35 4.41 -4.91 -12.02
C ALA A 35 5.89 -5.20 -12.34
N LYS A 36 6.82 -4.73 -11.51
CA LYS A 36 8.26 -5.01 -11.67
C LYS A 36 8.57 -6.51 -11.59
N ALA A 37 7.93 -7.21 -10.65
CA ALA A 37 8.06 -8.66 -10.53
C ALA A 37 7.54 -9.41 -11.77
N ILE A 38 6.37 -9.03 -12.31
CA ILE A 38 5.83 -9.64 -13.54
C ILE A 38 6.70 -9.33 -14.76
N GLU A 39 7.29 -8.13 -14.83
CA GLU A 39 8.20 -7.77 -15.93
C GLU A 39 9.49 -8.58 -15.88
N THR A 40 10.04 -8.79 -14.69
CA THR A 40 11.35 -9.44 -14.52
C THR A 40 11.28 -10.96 -14.54
N PHE A 41 10.31 -11.55 -13.84
CA PHE A 41 10.18 -13.01 -13.71
C PHE A 41 9.11 -13.62 -14.61
N GLY A 42 8.32 -12.78 -15.29
CA GLY A 42 7.13 -13.23 -15.99
C GLY A 42 6.00 -13.64 -15.05
N TRP A 43 5.04 -14.39 -15.58
CA TRP A 43 3.89 -14.85 -14.81
C TRP A 43 4.22 -16.10 -14.01
N THR A 44 4.44 -15.95 -12.71
CA THR A 44 4.64 -17.08 -11.78
C THR A 44 3.31 -17.64 -11.26
N GLN A 45 2.26 -16.81 -11.19
CA GLN A 45 0.94 -17.20 -10.71
C GLN A 45 -0.19 -16.63 -11.59
N PRO A 46 -1.11 -17.46 -12.11
CA PRO A 46 -2.26 -17.01 -12.91
C PRO A 46 -3.37 -16.39 -12.06
N ILE A 47 -4.14 -15.45 -12.64
CA ILE A 47 -5.30 -14.84 -11.97
C ILE A 47 -6.39 -15.90 -11.84
N VAL A 48 -6.98 -16.04 -10.65
CA VAL A 48 -8.06 -17.01 -10.43
C VAL A 48 -9.39 -16.30 -10.53
N VAL A 49 -10.24 -16.75 -11.44
CA VAL A 49 -11.58 -16.17 -11.69
C VAL A 49 -12.66 -17.22 -11.53
N TRP A 50 -13.87 -16.74 -11.26
CA TRP A 50 -15.07 -17.55 -11.36
C TRP A 50 -15.58 -17.60 -12.82
N THR A 51 -16.62 -18.40 -13.08
CA THR A 51 -17.12 -18.68 -14.44
C THR A 51 -17.56 -17.45 -15.22
N ASN A 52 -18.01 -16.41 -14.53
CA ASN A 52 -18.42 -15.13 -15.10
C ASN A 52 -17.24 -14.15 -15.34
N GLY A 53 -16.00 -14.55 -15.03
CA GLY A 53 -14.82 -13.68 -15.13
C GLY A 53 -14.55 -12.82 -13.89
N GLU A 54 -15.35 -12.95 -12.85
CA GLU A 54 -15.15 -12.24 -11.57
C GLU A 54 -13.94 -12.80 -10.82
N ILE A 55 -13.04 -11.92 -10.37
CA ILE A 55 -11.81 -12.33 -9.69
C ILE A 55 -12.12 -12.97 -8.34
N ILE A 56 -11.58 -14.16 -8.12
CA ILE A 56 -11.52 -14.83 -6.83
C ILE A 56 -10.20 -14.47 -6.14
N ALA A 57 -9.07 -14.54 -6.85
CA ALA A 57 -7.74 -14.19 -6.33
C ALA A 57 -6.86 -13.55 -7.41
N GLY A 58 -6.03 -12.58 -7.00
CA GLY A 58 -5.08 -11.90 -7.90
C GLY A 58 -5.51 -10.52 -8.39
N HIS A 59 -6.30 -9.76 -7.63
CA HIS A 59 -6.65 -8.37 -7.96
C HIS A 59 -5.43 -7.47 -8.20
N GLY A 60 -4.40 -7.57 -7.34
CA GLY A 60 -3.14 -6.85 -7.53
C GLY A 60 -2.42 -7.21 -8.84
N ARG A 61 -2.44 -8.50 -9.23
CA ARG A 61 -1.84 -8.97 -10.50
C ARG A 61 -2.60 -8.43 -11.72
N ARG A 62 -3.93 -8.29 -11.66
CA ARG A 62 -4.71 -7.60 -12.70
C ARG A 62 -4.30 -6.13 -12.80
N LEU A 63 -4.18 -5.42 -11.68
CA LEU A 63 -3.77 -4.01 -11.67
C LEU A 63 -2.35 -3.83 -12.22
N ALA A 64 -1.42 -4.70 -11.84
CA ALA A 64 -0.05 -4.72 -12.35
C ALA A 64 -0.03 -4.98 -13.88
N ALA A 65 -0.80 -5.94 -14.37
CA ALA A 65 -0.92 -6.21 -15.81
C ALA A 65 -1.49 -5.03 -16.60
N LEU A 66 -2.48 -4.32 -16.04
CA LEU A 66 -2.99 -3.07 -16.63
C LEU A 66 -1.92 -1.98 -16.66
N LYS A 67 -1.15 -1.81 -15.57
CA LYS A 67 -0.05 -0.84 -15.50
C LYS A 67 1.05 -1.13 -16.52
N LEU A 68 1.33 -2.40 -16.80
CA LEU A 68 2.29 -2.85 -17.82
C LEU A 68 1.73 -2.84 -19.26
N GLY A 69 0.46 -2.46 -19.46
CA GLY A 69 -0.17 -2.46 -20.79
C GLY A 69 -0.38 -3.86 -21.38
N LYS A 70 -0.43 -4.92 -20.57
CA LYS A 70 -0.65 -6.29 -21.04
C LYS A 70 -2.13 -6.48 -21.40
N THR A 71 -2.39 -6.92 -22.63
CA THR A 71 -3.76 -7.20 -23.11
C THR A 71 -4.21 -8.63 -22.82
N LYS A 72 -3.25 -9.56 -22.67
CA LYS A 72 -3.48 -10.98 -22.41
C LYS A 72 -2.79 -11.42 -21.13
N VAL A 73 -3.51 -12.18 -20.31
CA VAL A 73 -3.03 -12.64 -19.00
C VAL A 73 -3.40 -14.10 -18.76
N PRO A 74 -2.59 -14.85 -17.99
CA PRO A 74 -2.89 -16.23 -17.64
C PRO A 74 -3.93 -16.28 -16.51
N VAL A 75 -4.93 -17.15 -16.70
CA VAL A 75 -6.12 -17.25 -15.88
C VAL A 75 -6.43 -18.70 -15.57
N ILE A 76 -6.82 -18.98 -14.33
CA ILE A 76 -7.48 -20.23 -13.94
C ILE A 76 -8.97 -19.93 -13.69
N CYS A 77 -9.84 -20.57 -14.46
CA CYS A 77 -11.28 -20.43 -14.31
C CYS A 77 -11.87 -21.58 -13.46
N ARG A 78 -12.41 -21.26 -12.29
CA ARG A 78 -12.99 -22.21 -11.32
C ARG A 78 -14.44 -22.54 -11.66
N ARG A 79 -14.63 -23.33 -12.72
CA ARG A 79 -15.94 -23.78 -13.21
C ARG A 79 -16.64 -24.79 -12.31
N ASP A 80 -15.88 -25.42 -11.44
CA ASP A 80 -16.33 -26.39 -10.45
C ASP A 80 -16.99 -25.77 -9.22
N LEU A 81 -16.80 -24.46 -9.00
CA LEU A 81 -17.31 -23.79 -7.81
C LEU A 81 -18.70 -23.20 -8.03
N THR A 82 -19.57 -23.37 -7.03
CA THR A 82 -20.76 -22.55 -6.86
C THR A 82 -20.38 -21.12 -6.45
N LYS A 83 -21.29 -20.15 -6.63
CA LYS A 83 -21.05 -18.75 -6.23
C LYS A 83 -20.64 -18.63 -4.76
N ALA A 84 -21.35 -19.32 -3.86
CA ALA A 84 -21.04 -19.31 -2.42
C ALA A 84 -19.64 -19.87 -2.11
N GLN A 85 -19.19 -20.89 -2.85
CA GLN A 85 -17.83 -21.43 -2.70
C GLN A 85 -16.77 -20.49 -3.27
N ALA A 86 -17.05 -19.79 -4.38
CA ALA A 86 -16.16 -18.76 -4.92
C ALA A 86 -16.01 -17.59 -3.94
N ASP A 87 -17.11 -17.16 -3.31
CA ASP A 87 -17.11 -16.12 -2.27
C ASP A 87 -16.32 -16.55 -1.03
N ALA A 88 -16.53 -17.79 -0.55
CA ALA A 88 -15.78 -18.37 0.56
C ALA A 88 -14.28 -18.49 0.26
N LEU A 89 -13.93 -18.90 -0.97
CA LEU A 89 -12.54 -18.99 -1.41
C LEU A 89 -11.87 -17.62 -1.45
N ARG A 90 -12.58 -16.59 -1.93
CA ARG A 90 -12.10 -15.19 -1.92
C ARG A 90 -11.80 -14.71 -0.50
N LEU A 91 -12.67 -15.03 0.46
CA LEU A 91 -12.46 -14.67 1.87
C LEU A 91 -11.27 -15.43 2.48
N SER A 92 -11.13 -16.71 2.16
CA SER A 92 -10.01 -17.54 2.61
C SER A 92 -8.67 -17.04 2.07
N ASP A 93 -8.57 -16.76 0.77
CA ASP A 93 -7.37 -16.22 0.12
C ASP A 93 -6.95 -14.88 0.75
N ASN A 94 -7.94 -14.04 1.05
CA ASN A 94 -7.71 -12.78 1.74
C ASN A 94 -7.14 -12.96 3.16
N ARG A 95 -7.59 -13.97 3.91
CA ARG A 95 -7.15 -14.25 5.29
C ARG A 95 -5.79 -14.94 5.35
N VAL A 96 -5.52 -15.90 4.46
CA VAL A 96 -4.27 -16.68 4.45
C VAL A 96 -3.08 -15.85 3.97
N THR A 97 -3.31 -14.89 3.08
CA THR A 97 -2.23 -13.97 2.62
C THR A 97 -1.87 -12.92 3.67
N SER A 98 -2.61 -12.81 4.78
CA SER A 98 -2.38 -11.82 5.85
C SER A 98 -1.61 -12.38 7.05
N VAL A 99 -0.80 -13.43 6.85
CA VAL A 99 0.04 -14.00 7.92
C VAL A 99 1.32 -13.17 8.05
N ASP A 100 1.72 -12.88 9.28
CA ASP A 100 2.98 -12.21 9.60
C ASP A 100 4.16 -13.02 9.04
N TYR A 101 5.08 -12.34 8.37
CA TYR A 101 6.31 -12.94 7.87
C TYR A 101 7.34 -13.07 8.99
N ASP A 102 8.09 -14.17 9.00
CA ASP A 102 9.29 -14.27 9.83
C ASP A 102 10.41 -13.49 9.15
N MET A 103 10.69 -12.30 9.67
CA MET A 103 11.67 -11.39 9.09
C MET A 103 13.09 -11.95 9.12
N SER A 104 13.42 -12.86 10.05
CA SER A 104 14.75 -13.47 10.13
C SER A 104 15.06 -14.35 8.91
N LEU A 105 14.08 -15.16 8.47
CA LEU A 105 14.21 -16.01 7.30
C LEU A 105 14.21 -15.21 5.98
N ILE A 106 13.47 -14.10 5.93
CA ILE A 106 13.53 -13.17 4.80
C ILE A 106 14.92 -12.55 4.69
N GLN A 107 15.51 -12.17 5.84
CA GLN A 107 16.84 -11.57 5.90
C GLN A 107 17.92 -12.50 5.33
N GLU A 108 17.92 -13.77 5.78
CA GLU A 108 18.87 -14.78 5.30
C GLU A 108 18.75 -14.99 3.78
N GLU A 109 17.53 -15.05 3.26
CA GLU A 109 17.30 -15.25 1.82
C GLU A 109 17.69 -14.01 0.99
N LEU A 110 17.46 -12.80 1.50
CA LEU A 110 17.91 -11.56 0.86
C LEU A 110 19.44 -11.46 0.83
N GLN A 111 20.12 -11.82 1.92
CA GLN A 111 21.58 -11.87 1.97
C GLN A 111 22.15 -12.91 1.00
N ARG A 112 21.51 -14.08 0.87
CA ARG A 112 21.89 -15.10 -0.11
C ARG A 112 21.76 -14.58 -1.54
N LEU A 113 20.65 -13.91 -1.86
CA LEU A 113 20.42 -13.33 -3.19
C LEU A 113 21.39 -12.17 -3.49
N ALA A 114 21.73 -11.33 -2.50
CA ALA A 114 22.76 -10.30 -2.63
C ALA A 114 24.12 -10.89 -2.98
N ALA A 115 24.51 -11.99 -2.31
CA ALA A 115 25.78 -12.66 -2.56
C ALA A 115 25.89 -13.29 -3.96
N GLU A 116 24.75 -13.51 -4.63
CA GLU A 116 24.65 -14.01 -6.01
C GLU A 116 24.57 -12.88 -7.06
N ASP A 117 24.86 -11.62 -6.69
CA ASP A 117 24.73 -10.42 -7.53
C ASP A 117 23.30 -10.24 -8.11
N PHE A 118 22.29 -10.76 -7.42
CA PHE A 118 20.90 -10.61 -7.84
C PHE A 118 20.38 -9.20 -7.55
N ASP A 119 19.64 -8.60 -8.49
CA ASP A 119 19.01 -7.28 -8.29
C ASP A 119 17.84 -7.39 -7.31
N ILE A 120 18.12 -7.11 -6.03
CA ILE A 120 17.14 -7.20 -4.93
C ILE A 120 16.03 -6.16 -5.07
N ASP A 121 16.25 -5.07 -5.80
CA ASP A 121 15.22 -4.06 -6.05
C ASP A 121 14.03 -4.63 -6.84
N VAL A 122 14.19 -5.80 -7.46
CA VAL A 122 13.13 -6.51 -8.18
C VAL A 122 12.17 -7.23 -7.23
N ILE A 123 12.62 -7.59 -6.02
CA ILE A 123 11.87 -8.41 -5.07
C ILE A 123 10.70 -7.63 -4.45
N GLY A 124 10.70 -6.29 -4.61
CA GLY A 124 9.60 -5.44 -4.19
C GLY A 124 9.65 -5.10 -2.70
N PHE A 125 10.82 -5.14 -2.06
CA PHE A 125 11.07 -4.42 -0.83
C PHE A 125 11.25 -2.93 -1.15
N ASP A 126 10.82 -2.04 -0.27
CA ASP A 126 11.22 -0.64 -0.36
C ASP A 126 12.66 -0.44 0.12
N GLU A 127 13.28 0.70 -0.20
CA GLU A 127 14.70 0.97 0.08
C GLU A 127 15.03 0.87 1.57
N ARG A 128 14.09 1.24 2.46
CA ARG A 128 14.27 1.15 3.92
C ARG A 128 14.12 -0.29 4.42
N GLU A 129 13.18 -1.05 3.85
CA GLU A 129 13.02 -2.48 4.12
C GLU A 129 14.26 -3.27 3.68
N LEU A 130 14.85 -2.90 2.53
CA LEU A 130 16.10 -3.45 2.01
C LEU A 130 17.29 -3.14 2.92
N GLU A 131 17.48 -1.87 3.32
CA GLU A 131 18.55 -1.47 4.25
C GLU A 131 18.44 -2.23 5.57
N PHE A 132 17.24 -2.32 6.14
CA PHE A 132 17.01 -3.04 7.39
C PHE A 132 17.26 -4.55 7.25
N ALA A 133 16.85 -5.15 6.13
CA ALA A 133 16.99 -6.59 5.90
C ALA A 133 18.36 -7.00 5.33
N THR A 134 19.19 -6.07 4.86
CA THR A 134 20.58 -6.37 4.45
C THR A 134 21.59 -5.95 5.50
N ALA A 135 21.19 -5.14 6.47
CA ALA A 135 22.01 -4.81 7.63
C ALA A 135 22.46 -6.09 8.34
N ASP A 136 23.78 -6.29 8.39
CA ASP A 136 24.38 -7.39 9.13
C ASP A 136 24.23 -7.12 10.64
N LEU A 137 23.27 -7.77 11.28
CA LEU A 137 23.06 -7.70 12.74
C LEU A 137 24.26 -8.30 13.52
N GLY A 138 25.15 -9.03 12.87
CA GLY A 138 26.42 -9.50 13.42
C GLY A 138 27.53 -8.43 13.40
N ALA A 139 27.35 -7.37 12.61
CA ALA A 139 28.23 -6.21 12.51
C ALA A 139 27.63 -4.97 13.21
N ILE A 140 26.74 -5.17 14.19
CA ILE A 140 26.45 -4.13 15.17
C ILE A 140 27.77 -3.90 15.94
N SER A 141 28.58 -2.96 15.46
CA SER A 141 29.73 -2.48 16.22
C SER A 141 29.23 -1.98 17.58
N ASP A 142 30.02 -2.19 18.63
CA ASP A 142 29.68 -1.68 19.98
C ASP A 142 29.34 -0.17 19.99
N ASP A 143 29.80 0.58 18.97
CA ASP A 143 29.46 1.99 18.72
C ASP A 143 27.98 2.26 18.34
N MET A 144 27.22 1.24 17.94
CA MET A 144 25.77 1.36 17.67
C MET A 144 24.93 1.15 18.94
N PHE A 145 25.51 0.63 20.02
CA PHE A 145 24.86 0.64 21.32
C PHE A 145 25.01 2.02 21.92
N VAL A 146 23.91 2.75 21.98
CA VAL A 146 23.91 4.03 22.67
C VAL A 146 24.06 3.74 24.16
N THR A 147 25.25 4.02 24.71
CA THR A 147 25.57 3.80 26.12
C THR A 147 24.65 4.58 27.07
N ASP A 148 23.99 5.62 26.54
CA ASP A 148 23.02 6.42 27.27
C ASP A 148 21.77 6.66 26.43
N ILE A 149 20.74 5.86 26.69
CA ILE A 149 19.40 5.95 26.05
C ILE A 149 18.87 7.38 26.08
N SER A 150 19.23 8.17 27.09
CA SER A 150 18.83 9.58 27.22
C SER A 150 19.38 10.43 26.07
N GLN A 151 20.64 10.21 25.66
CA GLN A 151 21.25 10.93 24.53
C GLN A 151 20.70 10.47 23.19
N ALA A 152 20.43 9.17 23.00
CA ALA A 152 19.77 8.67 21.80
C ALA A 152 18.39 9.27 21.60
N VAL A 153 17.60 9.34 22.68
CA VAL A 153 16.25 9.91 22.64
C VAL A 153 16.30 11.41 22.35
N GLU A 154 17.27 12.14 22.90
CA GLU A 154 17.44 13.56 22.59
C GLU A 154 17.96 13.79 21.15
N GLN A 155 18.86 12.95 20.64
CA GLN A 155 19.32 13.02 19.25
C GLN A 155 18.17 12.67 18.30
N GLN A 156 17.41 11.60 18.55
CA GLN A 156 16.25 11.24 17.76
C GLN A 156 15.15 12.31 17.82
N LYS A 157 14.95 12.97 18.97
CA LYS A 157 14.05 14.12 19.08
C LYS A 157 14.55 15.29 18.25
N ALA A 158 15.86 15.58 18.26
CA ALA A 158 16.45 16.65 17.46
C ALA A 158 16.34 16.34 15.96
N ASP A 159 16.62 15.10 15.55
CA ASP A 159 16.51 14.65 14.17
C ASP A 159 15.05 14.65 13.71
N ASN A 160 14.12 14.16 14.54
CA ASN A 160 12.68 14.22 14.26
C ASN A 160 12.15 15.67 14.26
N ALA A 161 12.66 16.55 15.10
CA ALA A 161 12.29 17.97 15.12
C ALA A 161 12.77 18.66 13.83
N SER A 162 14.00 18.38 13.40
CA SER A 162 14.53 18.91 12.14
C SER A 162 13.80 18.36 10.91
N ALA A 163 13.37 17.09 10.96
CA ALA A 163 12.55 16.48 9.92
C ALA A 163 11.12 17.03 9.92
N ALA A 164 10.54 17.32 11.09
CA ALA A 164 9.24 17.97 11.21
C ALA A 164 9.28 19.40 10.65
N GLU A 165 10.29 20.20 11.01
CA GLU A 165 10.52 21.55 10.46
C GLU A 165 10.71 21.52 8.94
N ALA A 166 11.39 20.51 8.39
CA ALA A 166 11.56 20.35 6.95
C ALA A 166 10.25 20.01 6.19
N THR A 167 9.21 19.57 6.90
CA THR A 167 7.90 19.21 6.32
C THR A 167 6.83 20.28 6.49
N ASP A 168 7.09 21.35 7.25
CA ASP A 168 6.10 22.40 7.53
C ASP A 168 5.63 23.15 6.26
N ASP A 169 6.49 23.23 5.24
CA ASP A 169 6.16 23.85 3.94
C ASP A 169 5.60 22.88 2.89
N ILE A 170 5.38 21.60 3.24
CA ILE A 170 4.84 20.59 2.32
C ILE A 170 3.31 20.56 2.40
N ALA A 171 2.66 20.62 1.24
CA ALA A 171 1.19 20.57 1.16
C ALA A 171 0.63 19.23 1.67
N ALA A 172 -0.07 19.27 2.81
CA ALA A 172 -0.77 18.12 3.38
C ALA A 172 -2.27 18.11 2.97
N PRO A 173 -2.92 16.92 2.89
CA PRO A 173 -4.36 16.83 2.72
C PRO A 173 -5.13 17.52 3.84
N VAL A 174 -6.05 18.42 3.49
CA VAL A 174 -6.93 19.13 4.46
C VAL A 174 -7.73 18.16 5.35
N ALA A 175 -8.01 16.95 4.86
CA ALA A 175 -8.72 15.91 5.61
C ALA A 175 -7.96 15.45 6.87
N ASP A 176 -6.63 15.54 6.87
CA ASP A 176 -5.80 15.12 8.00
C ASP A 176 -5.91 16.14 9.15
N ALA A 177 -6.05 17.43 8.83
CA ALA A 177 -6.25 18.50 9.80
C ALA A 177 -7.69 18.56 10.34
N LEU A 178 -8.70 18.30 9.51
CA LEU A 178 -10.12 18.43 9.88
C LEU A 178 -10.76 17.13 10.40
N GLY A 179 -10.13 15.97 10.19
CA GLY A 179 -10.60 14.67 10.67
C GLY A 179 -11.77 14.06 9.88
N PHE A 180 -12.14 14.62 8.72
CA PHE A 180 -13.19 14.08 7.86
C PHE A 180 -12.85 14.19 6.37
N LYS A 181 -13.24 13.17 5.60
CA LYS A 181 -12.94 13.07 4.15
C LYS A 181 -14.04 13.64 3.25
N ARG A 182 -15.28 13.71 3.72
CA ARG A 182 -16.44 14.16 2.94
C ARG A 182 -17.47 14.83 3.84
N VAL A 183 -18.19 15.79 3.26
CA VAL A 183 -19.35 16.46 3.87
C VAL A 183 -20.51 16.42 2.89
N THR A 184 -21.74 16.57 3.39
CA THR A 184 -22.92 16.73 2.52
C THR A 184 -22.90 18.07 1.77
N VAL A 185 -23.70 18.19 0.71
CA VAL A 185 -23.83 19.45 -0.05
C VAL A 185 -24.34 20.61 0.83
N ALA A 186 -25.23 20.32 1.79
CA ALA A 186 -25.72 21.31 2.74
C ALA A 186 -24.61 21.80 3.68
N GLN A 187 -23.87 20.88 4.29
CA GLN A 187 -22.72 21.20 5.16
C GLN A 187 -21.63 21.97 4.40
N SER A 188 -21.34 21.63 3.15
CA SER A 188 -20.38 22.36 2.32
C SER A 188 -20.79 23.82 2.10
N ARG A 189 -22.10 24.08 1.92
CA ARG A 189 -22.63 25.43 1.78
C ARG A 189 -22.49 26.23 3.07
N GLU A 190 -22.84 25.64 4.20
CA GLU A 190 -22.69 26.25 5.53
C GLU A 190 -21.22 26.57 5.84
N ILE A 191 -20.32 25.62 5.61
CA ILE A 191 -18.87 25.81 5.80
C ILE A 191 -18.36 26.98 4.94
N ARG A 192 -18.80 27.09 3.69
CA ARG A 192 -18.40 28.20 2.80
C ARG A 192 -18.87 29.56 3.32
N GLU A 193 -20.10 29.63 3.82
CA GLU A 193 -20.64 30.87 4.38
C GLU A 193 -19.89 31.28 5.66
N LEU A 194 -19.63 30.32 6.55
CA LEU A 194 -18.84 30.53 7.76
C LEU A 194 -17.42 31.00 7.45
N MET A 195 -16.76 30.36 6.48
CA MET A 195 -15.44 30.78 6.01
C MET A 195 -15.45 32.21 5.46
N GLY A 196 -16.48 32.60 4.71
CA GLY A 196 -16.67 33.98 4.25
C GLY A 196 -16.72 34.99 5.40
N LYS A 197 -17.49 34.67 6.46
CA LYS A 197 -17.58 35.51 7.66
C LYS A 197 -16.26 35.57 8.43
N VAL A 198 -15.56 34.44 8.55
CA VAL A 198 -14.25 34.36 9.21
C VAL A 198 -13.20 35.21 8.49
N GLN A 199 -13.13 35.13 7.16
CA GLN A 199 -12.21 35.96 6.37
C GLN A 199 -12.55 37.45 6.49
N ALA A 200 -13.84 37.81 6.42
CA ALA A 200 -14.27 39.20 6.57
C ALA A 200 -13.92 39.78 7.96
N ARG A 201 -14.04 38.96 9.02
CA ARG A 201 -13.72 39.36 10.40
C ARG A 201 -12.22 39.49 10.65
N THR A 202 -11.41 38.61 10.07
CA THR A 202 -9.97 38.55 10.33
C THR A 202 -9.14 39.38 9.36
N GLY A 203 -9.70 39.78 8.22
CA GLY A 203 -8.98 40.42 7.13
C GLY A 203 -7.99 39.50 6.40
N LYS A 204 -7.96 38.21 6.75
CA LYS A 204 -7.09 37.19 6.14
C LYS A 204 -7.89 36.27 5.20
N SER A 205 -7.20 35.51 4.36
CA SER A 205 -7.80 34.58 3.39
C SER A 205 -7.50 33.13 3.71
N GLY A 206 -8.41 32.22 3.35
CA GLY A 206 -8.19 30.78 3.36
C GLY A 206 -7.87 30.23 4.75
N VAL A 207 -6.85 29.37 4.81
CA VAL A 207 -6.46 28.67 6.03
C VAL A 207 -5.93 29.63 7.10
N ASP A 208 -5.29 30.73 6.74
CA ASP A 208 -4.76 31.71 7.69
C ASP A 208 -5.86 32.41 8.50
N ALA A 209 -7.02 32.63 7.87
CA ALA A 209 -8.18 33.17 8.54
C ALA A 209 -8.78 32.16 9.52
N LEU A 210 -8.80 30.87 9.14
CA LEU A 210 -9.31 29.79 9.97
C LEU A 210 -8.41 29.54 11.19
N ILE A 211 -7.09 29.44 10.99
CA ILE A 211 -6.11 29.26 12.07
C ILE A 211 -6.23 30.40 13.07
N LEU A 212 -6.26 31.66 12.61
CA LEU A 212 -6.34 32.82 13.50
C LEU A 212 -7.59 32.81 14.40
N VAL A 213 -8.71 32.31 13.88
CA VAL A 213 -9.94 32.20 14.68
C VAL A 213 -9.88 31.03 15.66
N LEU A 214 -9.38 29.87 15.22
CA LEU A 214 -9.31 28.68 16.08
C LEU A 214 -8.28 28.87 17.20
N SER A 215 -7.14 29.50 16.91
CA SER A 215 -6.14 29.86 17.92
C SER A 215 -6.64 30.88 18.94
N ALA A 216 -7.65 31.68 18.60
CA ALA A 216 -8.28 32.62 19.55
C ALA A 216 -9.42 31.98 20.37
N ALA A 217 -9.82 30.74 20.04
CA ALA A 217 -10.91 30.02 20.69
C ALA A 217 -10.43 28.91 21.66
N VAL A 218 -9.12 28.64 21.69
CA VAL A 218 -8.42 27.73 22.61
C VAL A 218 -7.67 28.57 23.64
#